data_AF-A0A0H3FVW2-F1
#
_entry.id   AF-A0A0H3FVW2-F1
#
_cell.length_a   1.000
_cell.length_b   1.000
_cell.length_c   1.000
_cell.angle_alpha   90.00
_cell.angle_beta   90.00
_cell.angle_gamma   90.00
#
_symmetry.space_group_name_H-M   'P 1'
#
loop_
_entity.id
_entity.type
_entity.pdbx_description
1 polymer ?
#
loop_
_entity_poly.entity_id
_entity_poly.type
_entity_poly.pdbx_seq_one_letter_code
_entity_poly.pdbx_strand_id
1 'polypeptide(L)'
;MPSFRINNLIIDSWAFLKREIKLITPVALSTIGFGNLLILLLFPTTPMMEAGSQPRLFPLLVLLIGGSFNLIGILALSRLTLIGGETVKDAFKVALNRLISIFAFLFTISILLSLTLILVGTFLLKLYAAHHFPVSTSMLLSLGGLCVMLFLALQVKFFFWYPMMAEKDSAFQAIKHSFSLTRGLFWPLLLILLPFLIGDYGLSRILGLAASMSISLKMAVSILVVLLTTAISTMQVIIQATLYKIAKLE
;
A
#
# COMPACT_ATOMS: atom_id res chain seq x y z
N MET A 1 26.82 -4.27 -10.44
CA MET A 1 25.38 -3.95 -10.34
C MET A 1 24.65 -5.27 -10.24
N PRO A 2 23.77 -5.48 -9.24
CA PRO A 2 22.98 -6.71 -9.14
C PRO A 2 22.27 -6.92 -10.47
N SER A 3 22.55 -8.02 -11.17
CA SER A 3 21.80 -8.33 -12.39
C SER A 3 20.45 -8.88 -11.95
N PHE A 4 19.47 -8.01 -11.70
CA PHE A 4 18.08 -8.39 -11.42
C PHE A 4 17.51 -9.10 -12.64
N ARG A 5 17.71 -10.41 -12.74
CA ARG A 5 17.04 -11.22 -13.76
C ARG A 5 15.59 -11.38 -13.32
N ILE A 6 14.73 -10.49 -13.82
CA ILE A 6 13.28 -10.47 -13.53
C ILE A 6 12.66 -11.86 -13.70
N ASN A 7 13.11 -12.63 -14.70
CA ASN A 7 12.66 -14.01 -14.90
C ASN A 7 12.94 -14.93 -13.70
N ASN A 8 14.13 -14.85 -13.10
CA ASN A 8 14.48 -15.66 -11.94
C ASN A 8 13.62 -15.28 -10.74
N LEU A 9 13.40 -13.97 -10.53
CA LEU A 9 12.55 -13.48 -9.46
C LEU A 9 11.11 -14.01 -9.55
N ILE A 10 10.53 -14.01 -10.74
CA ILE A 10 9.18 -14.54 -10.98
C ILE A 10 9.14 -16.04 -10.71
N ILE A 11 10.14 -16.79 -11.20
CA ILE A 11 10.24 -18.24 -11.00
C ILE A 11 10.36 -18.57 -9.51
N ASP A 12 11.25 -17.90 -8.78
CA ASP A 12 11.50 -18.13 -7.36
C ASP A 12 10.27 -17.78 -6.51
N SER A 13 9.63 -16.65 -6.82
CA SER A 13 8.41 -16.20 -6.14
C SER A 13 7.23 -17.14 -6.42
N TRP A 14 7.10 -17.63 -7.65
CA TRP A 14 6.07 -18.61 -8.03
C TRP A 14 6.32 -19.99 -7.41
N ALA A 15 7.57 -20.43 -7.36
CA ALA A 15 7.96 -21.68 -6.72
C ALA A 15 7.68 -21.64 -5.21
N PHE A 16 7.97 -20.51 -4.56
CA PHE A 16 7.61 -20.28 -3.17
C PHE A 16 6.10 -20.32 -2.96
N LEU A 17 5.34 -19.58 -3.77
CA LEU A 17 3.87 -19.58 -3.68
C LEU A 17 3.33 -20.99 -3.85
N LYS A 18 3.77 -21.75 -4.87
CA LYS A 18 3.27 -23.10 -5.12
C LYS A 18 3.55 -24.05 -3.96
N ARG A 19 4.68 -23.89 -3.27
CA ARG A 19 5.03 -24.70 -2.09
C ARG A 19 4.20 -24.34 -0.87
N GLU A 20 4.01 -23.04 -0.63
CA GLU A 20 3.41 -22.52 0.60
C GLU A 20 1.94 -22.07 0.44
N ILE A 21 1.30 -22.36 -0.69
CA ILE A 21 -0.03 -21.83 -1.04
C ILE A 21 -1.09 -22.15 0.02
N LYS A 22 -1.03 -23.35 0.60
CA LYS A 22 -1.97 -23.82 1.64
C LYS A 22 -1.85 -23.00 2.93
N LEU A 23 -0.69 -22.40 3.17
CA LEU A 23 -0.40 -21.58 4.34
C LEU A 23 -0.63 -20.09 4.04
N ILE A 24 -0.20 -19.62 2.86
CA ILE A 24 -0.33 -18.21 2.44
C ILE A 24 -1.78 -17.81 2.18
N THR A 25 -2.54 -18.64 1.47
CA THR A 25 -3.92 -18.32 1.06
C THR A 25 -4.85 -18.01 2.23
N PRO A 26 -4.97 -18.84 3.29
CA PRO A 26 -5.84 -18.53 4.42
C PRO A 26 -5.37 -17.28 5.17
N VAL A 27 -4.06 -17.06 5.28
CA VAL A 27 -3.50 -15.84 5.91
C VAL A 27 -3.86 -14.60 5.11
N ALA A 28 -3.63 -14.61 3.80
CA ALA A 28 -3.94 -13.49 2.91
C ALA A 28 -5.44 -13.17 2.88
N LEU A 29 -6.31 -14.18 2.78
CA LEU A 29 -7.76 -13.97 2.76
C LEU A 29 -8.30 -13.48 4.10
N SER A 30 -7.83 -14.02 5.22
CA SER A 30 -8.29 -13.62 6.56
C SER A 30 -7.81 -12.23 7.00
N THR A 31 -6.75 -11.71 6.39
CA THR A 31 -6.17 -10.41 6.74
C THR A 31 -6.42 -9.38 5.64
N ILE A 32 -5.73 -9.49 4.51
CA ILE A 32 -5.81 -8.55 3.38
C ILE A 32 -7.21 -8.60 2.74
N GLY A 33 -7.72 -9.80 2.48
CA GLY A 33 -9.06 -9.98 1.91
C GLY A 33 -10.15 -9.43 2.82
N PHE A 34 -10.15 -9.84 4.09
CA PHE A 34 -11.11 -9.37 5.07
C PHE A 34 -11.01 -7.86 5.33
N GLY A 35 -9.80 -7.31 5.46
CA GLY A 35 -9.57 -5.88 5.66
C GLY A 35 -10.08 -5.04 4.49
N ASN A 36 -9.79 -5.47 3.25
CA ASN A 36 -10.33 -4.82 2.05
C ASN A 36 -11.85 -4.94 1.96
N LEU A 37 -12.43 -6.09 2.31
CA LEU A 37 -13.88 -6.30 2.31
C LEU A 37 -14.58 -5.39 3.34
N LEU A 38 -14.02 -5.26 4.54
CA LEU A 38 -14.51 -4.34 5.56
C LEU A 38 -14.51 -2.89 5.06
N ILE A 39 -13.39 -2.44 4.50
CA ILE A 39 -13.30 -1.08 3.94
C ILE A 39 -14.35 -0.92 2.85
N LEU A 40 -14.44 -1.86 1.92
CA LEU A 40 -15.29 -1.70 0.76
C LEU A 40 -16.80 -1.76 1.07
N LEU A 41 -17.22 -2.57 2.03
CA LEU A 41 -18.63 -2.69 2.41
C LEU A 41 -19.09 -1.64 3.42
N LEU A 42 -18.22 -1.25 4.36
CA LEU A 42 -18.60 -0.39 5.49
C LEU A 42 -18.18 1.07 5.30
N PHE A 43 -17.24 1.35 4.40
CA PHE A 43 -16.85 2.73 4.13
C PHE A 43 -17.94 3.42 3.29
N PRO A 44 -18.44 4.58 3.73
CA PRO A 44 -19.51 5.28 3.02
C PRO A 44 -19.02 5.71 1.62
N THR A 45 -19.85 5.44 0.61
CA THR A 45 -19.58 5.77 -0.79
C THR A 45 -20.22 7.08 -1.24
N THR A 46 -21.01 7.71 -0.37
CA THR A 46 -21.61 9.02 -0.65
C THR A 46 -20.62 10.14 -0.30
N PRO A 47 -20.43 11.13 -1.20
CA PRO A 47 -19.49 12.22 -0.98
C PRO A 47 -19.91 13.03 0.26
N MET A 48 -18.94 13.32 1.14
CA MET A 48 -19.16 14.02 2.42
C MET A 48 -19.70 15.47 2.27
N MET A 49 -19.86 15.98 1.05
CA MET A 49 -20.36 17.34 0.81
C MET A 49 -21.83 17.54 1.20
N GLU A 50 -22.65 16.48 1.27
CA GLU A 50 -24.08 16.60 1.61
C GLU A 50 -24.37 16.44 3.11
N ALA A 51 -23.43 15.92 3.91
CA ALA A 51 -23.62 15.67 5.33
C ALA A 51 -22.78 16.66 6.13
N GLY A 52 -23.41 17.76 6.58
CA GLY A 52 -22.77 18.88 7.27
C GLY A 52 -21.61 18.50 8.20
N SER A 53 -20.44 19.07 7.90
CA SER A 53 -19.24 19.41 8.70
C SER A 53 -18.89 18.67 10.00
N GLN A 54 -19.44 17.50 10.30
CA GLN A 54 -19.04 16.69 11.45
C GLN A 54 -18.19 15.51 10.99
N PRO A 55 -16.94 15.37 11.48
CA PRO A 55 -16.14 14.18 11.22
C PRO A 55 -16.83 12.97 11.84
N ARG A 56 -17.40 12.10 11.00
CA ARG A 56 -17.98 10.85 11.47
C ARG A 56 -16.83 9.96 11.94
N LEU A 57 -16.86 9.56 13.21
CA LEU A 57 -15.88 8.60 13.77
C LEU A 57 -15.97 7.23 13.09
N PHE A 58 -17.15 6.85 12.61
CA PHE A 58 -17.40 5.52 12.05
C PHE A 58 -16.56 5.21 10.79
N PRO A 59 -16.53 6.04 9.72
CA PRO A 59 -15.65 5.82 8.57
C PRO A 59 -14.16 5.76 8.93
N LEU A 60 -13.72 6.57 9.90
CA LEU A 60 -12.34 6.56 10.38
C LEU A 60 -12.01 5.25 11.10
N LEU A 61 -12.92 4.72 11.92
CA LEU A 61 -12.76 3.42 12.58
C LEU A 61 -12.72 2.27 11.57
N VAL A 62 -13.56 2.30 10.53
CA VAL A 62 -13.54 1.29 9.46
C VAL A 62 -12.19 1.29 8.73
N LEU A 63 -11.67 2.46 8.37
CA LEU A 63 -10.35 2.57 7.75
C LEU A 63 -9.23 2.12 8.68
N LEU A 64 -9.30 2.49 9.96
CA LEU A 64 -8.29 2.11 10.95
C LEU A 64 -8.26 0.59 11.13
N ILE A 65 -9.42 -0.04 11.31
CA ILE A 65 -9.54 -1.48 11.52
C ILE A 65 -9.14 -2.23 10.24
N GLY A 66 -9.74 -1.91 9.09
CA GLY A 66 -9.43 -2.56 7.82
C GLY A 66 -7.96 -2.38 7.41
N GLY A 67 -7.42 -1.16 7.58
CA GLY A 67 -6.01 -0.87 7.36
C GLY A 67 -5.09 -1.63 8.30
N SER A 68 -5.47 -1.81 9.57
CA SER A 68 -4.73 -2.64 10.54
C SER A 68 -4.67 -4.10 10.07
N PHE A 69 -5.80 -4.68 9.66
CA PHE A 69 -5.86 -6.06 9.15
C PHE A 69 -4.96 -6.24 7.92
N ASN A 70 -5.04 -5.32 6.96
CA ASN A 70 -4.17 -5.32 5.78
C ASN A 70 -2.69 -5.27 6.17
N LEU A 71 -2.33 -4.38 7.11
CA LEU A 71 -0.96 -4.19 7.54
C LEU A 71 -0.41 -5.41 8.28
N ILE A 72 -1.20 -6.03 9.17
CA ILE A 72 -0.85 -7.29 9.82
C ILE A 72 -0.60 -8.36 8.76
N GLY A 73 -1.51 -8.49 7.78
CA GLY A 73 -1.40 -9.46 6.69
C GLY A 73 -0.12 -9.29 5.89
N ILE A 74 0.17 -8.05 5.45
CA ILE A 74 1.38 -7.71 4.69
C ILE A 74 2.65 -8.06 5.48
N LEU A 75 2.71 -7.73 6.78
CA LEU A 75 3.86 -8.04 7.63
C LEU A 75 4.02 -9.54 7.88
N ALA A 76 2.93 -10.25 8.17
CA ALA A 76 2.95 -11.69 8.40
C ALA A 76 3.39 -12.44 7.13
N LEU A 77 2.87 -12.06 5.96
CA LEU A 77 3.27 -12.65 4.68
C LEU A 77 4.73 -12.32 4.33
N SER A 78 5.17 -11.08 4.56
CA SER A 78 6.57 -10.70 4.40
C SER A 78 7.46 -11.58 5.28
N ARG A 79 7.08 -11.78 6.54
CA ARG A 79 7.83 -12.58 7.52
C ARG A 79 7.95 -14.04 7.09
N LEU A 80 6.83 -14.67 6.73
CA LEU A 80 6.77 -16.06 6.24
C LEU A 80 7.60 -16.25 4.97
N THR A 81 7.69 -15.23 4.12
CA THR A 81 8.50 -15.28 2.90
C THR A 81 9.99 -15.15 3.20
N LEU A 82 10.37 -14.33 4.18
CA LEU A 82 11.77 -14.12 4.55
C LEU A 82 12.36 -15.30 5.31
N ILE A 83 11.61 -15.86 6.27
CA ILE A 83 12.06 -16.94 7.15
C ILE A 83 11.32 -18.23 6.81
N GLY A 84 11.98 -19.07 6.02
CA GLY A 84 11.44 -20.39 5.66
C GLY A 84 11.27 -21.27 6.90
N GLY A 85 10.09 -21.87 7.04
CA GLY A 85 9.75 -22.77 8.15
C GLY A 85 9.24 -22.09 9.43
N GLU A 86 9.07 -20.76 9.44
CA GLU A 86 8.44 -20.06 10.56
C GLU A 86 6.94 -20.37 10.65
N THR A 87 6.41 -20.50 11.86
CA THR A 87 4.98 -20.79 12.05
C THR A 87 4.14 -19.54 11.78
N VAL A 88 2.91 -19.73 11.29
CA VAL A 88 1.95 -18.63 11.11
C VAL A 88 1.75 -17.85 12.41
N LYS A 89 1.67 -18.55 13.55
CA LYS A 89 1.50 -17.94 14.87
C LYS A 89 2.63 -16.97 15.22
N ASP A 90 3.88 -17.36 14.96
CA ASP A 90 5.03 -16.52 15.25
C ASP A 90 5.08 -15.30 14.32
N ALA A 91 4.76 -15.49 13.04
CA ALA A 91 4.67 -14.39 12.08
C ALA A 91 3.60 -13.36 12.48
N PHE A 92 2.42 -13.80 12.92
CA PHE A 92 1.37 -12.90 13.42
C PHE A 92 1.77 -12.21 14.72
N LYS A 93 2.44 -12.92 15.64
CA LYS A 93 2.94 -12.33 16.89
C LYS A 93 3.93 -11.19 16.60
N VAL A 94 4.84 -11.39 15.66
CA VAL A 94 5.76 -10.33 15.22
C VAL A 94 5.01 -9.18 14.58
N ALA A 95 4.08 -9.45 13.65
CA ALA A 95 3.29 -8.43 12.99
C ALA A 95 2.49 -7.56 13.99
N LEU A 96 1.83 -8.19 14.96
CA LEU A 96 1.08 -7.49 16.02
C LEU A 96 1.99 -6.64 16.90
N ASN A 97 3.15 -7.16 17.31
CA ASN A 97 4.10 -6.40 18.12
C ASN A 97 4.65 -5.17 17.38
N ARG A 98 4.68 -5.20 16.04
CA ARG A 98 5.14 -4.08 15.21
C ARG A 98 4.06 -3.02 14.95
N LEU A 99 2.78 -3.35 15.14
CA LEU A 99 1.68 -2.41 14.88
C LEU A 99 1.84 -1.08 15.60
N ILE A 100 2.16 -1.12 16.90
CA ILE A 100 2.28 0.11 17.72
C ILE A 100 3.39 1.01 17.16
N SER A 101 4.55 0.42 16.80
CA SER A 101 5.65 1.18 16.21
C SER A 101 5.27 1.77 14.86
N ILE A 102 4.47 1.07 14.06
CA ILE A 102 4.04 1.51 12.74
C ILE A 102 2.97 2.60 12.87
N PHE A 103 2.02 2.47 13.79
CA PHE A 103 1.04 3.50 14.06
C PHE A 103 1.68 4.77 14.61
N ALA A 104 2.60 4.67 15.56
CA ALA A 104 3.36 5.81 16.06
C ALA A 104 4.12 6.52 14.93
N PHE A 105 4.72 5.73 14.03
CA PHE A 105 5.41 6.25 12.86
C PHE A 105 4.46 6.95 11.86
N LEU A 106 3.38 6.30 11.45
CA LEU A 106 2.39 6.84 10.52
C LEU A 106 1.71 8.09 11.11
N PHE A 107 1.44 8.09 12.41
CA PHE A 107 0.90 9.24 13.12
C PHE A 107 1.87 10.43 13.10
N THR A 108 3.17 10.17 13.33
CA THR A 108 4.22 11.21 13.26
C THR A 108 4.33 11.78 11.85
N ILE A 109 4.34 10.94 10.81
CA ILE A 109 4.30 11.40 9.43
C ILE A 109 3.03 12.20 9.15
N SER A 110 1.88 11.73 9.60
CA SER A 110 0.59 12.40 9.35
C SER A 110 0.58 13.82 9.94
N ILE A 111 1.12 14.00 11.16
CA ILE A 111 1.27 15.32 11.78
C ILE A 111 2.22 16.21 10.97
N LEU A 112 3.41 15.70 10.61
CA LEU A 112 4.40 16.44 9.83
C LEU A 112 3.86 16.85 8.46
N LEU A 113 3.16 15.94 7.77
CA LEU A 113 2.56 16.18 6.47
C LEU A 113 1.43 17.20 6.58
N SER A 114 0.57 17.09 7.60
CA SER A 114 -0.52 18.05 7.84
C SER A 114 0.02 19.45 8.12
N LEU A 115 1.04 19.58 8.98
CA LEU A 115 1.72 20.85 9.24
C LEU A 115 2.34 21.43 7.97
N THR A 116 3.03 20.61 7.19
CA THR A 116 3.65 21.04 5.93
C THR A 116 2.60 21.51 4.93
N LEU A 117 1.50 20.78 4.77
CA LEU A 117 0.40 21.14 3.89
C LEU A 117 -0.30 22.43 4.32
N ILE A 118 -0.47 22.66 5.62
CA ILE A 118 -1.02 23.92 6.14
C ILE A 118 -0.06 25.08 5.83
N LEU A 119 1.24 24.92 6.07
CA LEU A 119 2.24 25.97 5.80
C LEU A 119 2.36 26.29 4.30
N VAL A 120 2.47 25.27 3.45
CA VAL A 120 2.54 25.43 2.00
C VAL A 120 1.22 25.97 1.46
N GLY A 121 0.08 25.46 1.94
CA GLY A 121 -1.25 25.91 1.54
C GLY A 121 -1.48 27.38 1.88
N THR A 122 -1.18 27.79 3.10
CA THR A 122 -1.30 29.20 3.52
C THR A 122 -0.36 30.12 2.75
N PHE A 123 0.86 29.68 2.45
CA PHE A 123 1.80 30.42 1.61
C PHE A 123 1.29 30.60 0.17
N LEU A 124 0.83 29.52 -0.47
CA LEU A 124 0.26 29.55 -1.82
C LEU A 124 -1.00 30.42 -1.88
N LEU A 125 -1.85 30.37 -0.85
CA LEU A 125 -3.07 31.17 -0.78
C LEU A 125 -2.77 32.66 -0.64
N LYS A 126 -1.71 33.03 0.11
CA LYS A 126 -1.20 34.41 0.16
C LYS A 126 -0.64 34.89 -1.17
N LEU A 127 0.14 34.05 -1.86
CA LEU A 127 0.66 34.39 -3.20
C LEU A 127 -0.46 34.55 -4.24
N TYR A 128 -1.46 33.67 -4.18
CA TYR A 128 -2.62 33.73 -5.05
C TYR A 128 -3.43 35.01 -4.80
N ALA A 129 -3.68 35.34 -3.53
CA ALA A 129 -4.37 36.57 -3.14
C ALA A 129 -3.59 37.83 -3.53
N ALA A 130 -2.26 37.80 -3.53
CA ALA A 130 -1.42 38.94 -3.89
C ALA A 130 -1.32 39.21 -5.41
N HIS A 131 -1.44 38.17 -6.25
CA HIS A 131 -1.13 38.29 -7.68
C HIS A 131 -2.26 37.85 -8.62
N HIS A 132 -3.39 37.34 -8.10
CA HIS A 132 -4.56 36.92 -8.88
C HIS A 132 -4.22 36.09 -10.13
N PHE A 133 -3.32 35.12 -9.99
CA PHE A 133 -2.97 34.23 -11.11
C PHE A 133 -4.20 33.41 -11.52
N PRO A 134 -4.68 33.47 -12.77
CA PRO A 134 -5.75 32.58 -13.21
C PRO A 134 -5.23 31.13 -13.20
N VAL A 135 -5.86 30.27 -12.40
CA VAL A 135 -5.54 28.82 -12.40
C VAL A 135 -6.03 28.23 -13.72
N SER A 136 -5.10 28.02 -14.65
CA SER A 136 -5.39 27.35 -15.91
C SER A 136 -5.54 25.84 -15.70
N THR A 137 -6.35 25.20 -16.54
CA THR A 137 -6.48 23.73 -16.57
C THR A 137 -5.13 23.02 -16.81
N SER A 138 -4.24 23.63 -17.59
CA SER A 138 -2.86 23.17 -17.78
C SER A 138 -2.04 23.18 -16.49
N MET A 139 -2.26 24.15 -15.60
CA MET A 139 -1.57 24.23 -14.31
C MET A 139 -2.05 23.12 -13.37
N LEU A 140 -3.36 22.82 -13.35
CA LEU A 140 -3.92 21.70 -12.60
C LEU A 140 -3.41 20.35 -13.10
N LEU A 141 -3.36 20.15 -14.42
CA LEU A 141 -2.80 18.94 -15.03
C LEU A 141 -1.32 18.75 -14.70
N SER A 142 -0.53 19.84 -14.75
CA SER A 142 0.89 19.81 -14.41
C SER A 142 1.11 19.47 -12.93
N LEU A 143 0.30 20.06 -12.04
CA LEU A 143 0.34 19.75 -10.61
C LEU A 143 -0.04 18.29 -10.34
N GLY A 144 -1.09 17.80 -11.00
CA GLY A 144 -1.51 16.40 -10.91
C GLY A 144 -0.42 15.44 -11.39
N GLY A 145 0.23 15.74 -12.52
CA GLY A 145 1.36 14.97 -13.03
C GLY A 145 2.53 14.93 -12.02
N LEU A 146 2.86 16.07 -11.42
CA LEU A 146 3.90 16.16 -10.40
C LEU A 146 3.54 15.35 -9.14
N CYS A 147 2.29 15.40 -8.68
CA CYS A 147 1.81 14.59 -7.56
C CYS A 147 1.91 13.09 -7.85
N VAL A 148 1.52 12.64 -9.05
CA VAL A 148 1.64 11.24 -9.47
C VAL A 148 3.11 10.83 -9.51
N MET A 149 3.98 11.68 -10.04
CA MET A 149 5.41 11.40 -10.14
C MET A 149 6.07 11.30 -8.76
N LEU A 150 5.71 12.17 -7.82
CA LEU A 150 6.14 12.10 -6.42
C LEU A 150 5.62 10.84 -5.73
N PHE A 151 4.36 10.47 -5.97
CA PHE A 151 3.77 9.25 -5.41
C PHE A 151 4.51 8.00 -5.90
N LEU A 152 4.79 7.90 -7.20
CA LEU A 152 5.58 6.80 -7.77
C LEU A 152 7.01 6.77 -7.22
N ALA A 153 7.65 7.93 -7.08
CA ALA A 153 8.97 8.05 -6.47
C ALA A 153 8.97 7.54 -5.03
N LEU A 154 7.98 7.92 -4.23
CA LEU A 154 7.83 7.45 -2.85
C LEU A 154 7.56 5.94 -2.81
N GLN A 155 6.66 5.42 -3.65
CA GLN A 155 6.38 3.98 -3.72
C GLN A 155 7.64 3.15 -3.97
N VAL A 156 8.48 3.57 -4.92
CA VAL A 156 9.76 2.93 -5.19
C VAL A 156 10.70 3.03 -3.99
N LYS A 157 10.74 4.18 -3.31
CA LYS A 157 11.57 4.38 -2.11
C LYS A 157 11.11 3.56 -0.89
N PHE A 158 9.82 3.28 -0.77
CA PHE A 158 9.24 2.44 0.28
C PHE A 158 9.12 0.96 -0.10
N PHE A 159 9.64 0.55 -1.26
CA PHE A 159 9.46 -0.80 -1.79
C PHE A 159 9.86 -1.93 -0.82
N PHE A 160 10.93 -1.72 -0.03
CA PHE A 160 11.42 -2.71 0.94
C PHE A 160 10.97 -2.47 2.38
N TRP A 161 10.10 -1.48 2.62
CA TRP A 161 9.71 -1.07 3.97
C TRP A 161 9.02 -2.19 4.75
N TYR A 162 8.06 -2.90 4.13
CA TYR A 162 7.35 -4.00 4.78
C TYR A 162 8.26 -5.20 5.09
N PRO A 163 9.07 -5.72 4.15
CA PRO A 163 10.05 -6.77 4.45
C PRO A 163 11.02 -6.43 5.58
N MET A 164 11.56 -5.21 5.60
CA MET A 164 12.52 -4.77 6.63
C MET A 164 11.90 -4.73 8.04
N MET A 165 10.67 -4.21 8.14
CA MET A 165 9.94 -4.17 9.41
C MET A 165 9.51 -5.55 9.88
N ALA A 166 9.19 -6.45 8.96
CA ALA A 166 8.91 -7.84 9.27
C ALA A 166 10.15 -8.58 9.80
N GLU A 167 11.35 -8.23 9.32
CA GLU A 167 12.59 -8.87 9.77
C GLU A 167 12.98 -8.44 11.19
N LYS A 168 13.50 -7.21 11.35
CA LYS A 168 14.04 -6.72 12.64
C LYS A 168 13.95 -5.21 12.83
N ASP A 169 13.86 -4.42 11.77
CA ASP A 169 14.03 -2.98 11.83
C ASP A 169 12.83 -2.25 12.47
N SER A 170 13.10 -1.15 13.18
CA SER A 170 12.06 -0.20 13.59
C SER A 170 11.55 0.58 12.38
N ALA A 171 10.31 1.11 12.46
CA ALA A 171 9.67 1.77 11.32
C ALA A 171 10.50 2.93 10.72
N PHE A 172 11.20 3.70 11.55
CA PHE A 172 12.10 4.77 11.10
C PHE A 172 13.40 4.26 10.47
N GLN A 173 14.01 3.23 11.04
CA GLN A 173 15.23 2.62 10.49
C GLN A 173 14.97 1.95 9.15
N ALA A 174 13.86 1.22 9.03
CA ALA A 174 13.43 0.56 7.81
C ALA A 174 13.32 1.54 6.63
N ILE A 175 12.97 2.80 6.88
CA ILE A 175 12.85 3.81 5.81
C ILE A 175 14.21 4.28 5.35
N LYS A 176 15.09 4.62 6.30
CA LYS A 176 16.45 5.04 5.98
C LYS A 176 17.16 3.95 5.17
N HIS A 177 16.99 2.69 5.57
CA HIS A 177 17.56 1.54 4.88
C HIS A 177 16.89 1.29 3.52
N SER A 178 15.55 1.34 3.44
CA SER A 178 14.83 1.19 2.16
C SER A 178 15.26 2.27 1.16
N PHE A 179 15.46 3.51 1.60
CA PHE A 179 15.91 4.61 0.73
C PHE A 179 17.33 4.42 0.23
N SER A 180 18.18 3.80 1.05
CA SER A 180 19.55 3.43 0.70
C SER A 180 19.58 2.30 -0.31
N LEU A 181 18.84 1.20 -0.06
CA LEU A 181 18.80 0.04 -0.96
C LEU A 181 18.16 0.36 -2.32
N THR A 182 17.21 1.29 -2.36
CA THR A 182 16.53 1.70 -3.60
C THR A 182 17.31 2.76 -4.39
N ARG A 183 18.49 3.19 -3.90
CA ARG A 183 19.30 4.21 -4.58
C ARG A 183 19.90 3.63 -5.87
N GLY A 184 19.59 4.27 -7.00
CA GLY A 184 20.05 3.82 -8.33
C GLY A 184 19.23 2.69 -8.95
N LEU A 185 18.23 2.16 -8.24
CA LEU A 185 17.35 1.08 -8.72
C LEU A 185 15.95 1.56 -9.10
N PHE A 186 15.81 2.86 -9.37
CA PHE A 186 14.50 3.47 -9.61
C PHE A 186 13.75 2.79 -10.77
N TRP A 187 14.38 2.71 -11.95
CA TRP A 187 13.75 2.14 -13.14
C TRP A 187 13.43 0.64 -13.02
N PRO A 188 14.36 -0.23 -12.57
CA PRO A 188 14.04 -1.65 -12.38
C PRO A 188 12.89 -1.87 -11.39
N LEU A 189 12.90 -1.19 -10.25
CA LEU A 189 11.84 -1.35 -9.23
C LEU A 189 10.50 -0.79 -9.72
N LEU A 190 10.51 0.32 -10.46
CA LEU A 190 9.32 0.86 -11.09
C LEU A 190 8.70 -0.12 -12.09
N LEU A 191 9.52 -0.76 -12.93
CA LEU A 191 9.06 -1.77 -13.88
C LEU A 191 8.44 -2.99 -13.18
N ILE A 192 8.96 -3.38 -12.01
CA ILE A 192 8.41 -4.47 -11.21
C ILE A 192 7.09 -4.04 -10.55
N LEU A 193 6.95 -2.78 -10.14
CA LEU A 193 5.74 -2.24 -9.51
C LEU A 193 4.60 -1.99 -10.52
N LEU A 194 4.92 -1.62 -11.76
CA LEU A 194 3.93 -1.19 -12.74
C LEU A 194 2.78 -2.19 -12.98
N PRO A 195 3.01 -3.51 -13.13
CA PRO A 195 1.93 -4.48 -13.29
C PRO A 195 0.94 -4.48 -12.12
N PHE A 196 1.43 -4.34 -10.88
CA PHE A 196 0.59 -4.27 -9.69
C PHE A 196 -0.23 -2.98 -9.67
N LEU A 197 0.39 -1.84 -9.95
CA LEU A 197 -0.29 -0.53 -10.03
C LEU A 197 -1.36 -0.49 -11.13
N ILE A 198 -1.05 -1.04 -12.31
CA ILE A 198 -2.00 -1.14 -13.43
C ILE A 198 -3.15 -2.09 -13.06
N GLY A 199 -2.84 -3.22 -12.42
CA GLY A 199 -3.83 -4.18 -11.93
C GLY A 199 -4.79 -3.55 -10.93
N ASP A 200 -4.27 -2.90 -9.89
CA ASP A 200 -5.07 -2.21 -8.88
C ASP A 200 -5.90 -1.07 -9.48
N TYR A 201 -5.32 -0.30 -10.42
CA TYR A 201 -6.07 0.72 -11.15
C TYR A 201 -7.23 0.10 -11.94
N GLY A 202 -7.00 -0.98 -12.69
CA GLY A 202 -8.03 -1.69 -13.44
C GLY A 202 -9.17 -2.20 -12.54
N LEU A 203 -8.83 -2.79 -11.40
CA LEU A 203 -9.81 -3.25 -10.40
C LEU A 203 -10.62 -2.10 -9.81
N SER A 204 -9.96 -0.97 -9.51
CA SER A 204 -10.65 0.24 -9.02
C SER A 204 -11.66 0.78 -10.03
N ARG A 205 -11.35 0.70 -11.34
CA ARG A 205 -12.28 1.08 -12.41
C ARG A 205 -13.47 0.14 -12.49
N ILE A 206 -13.26 -1.16 -12.35
CA ILE A 206 -14.34 -2.15 -12.32
C ILE A 206 -15.29 -1.87 -11.15
N LEU A 207 -14.76 -1.55 -9.97
CA LEU A 207 -15.57 -1.12 -8.81
C LEU A 207 -16.36 0.16 -9.09
N GLY A 208 -15.73 1.14 -9.73
CA GLY A 208 -16.40 2.38 -10.13
C GLY A 208 -17.57 2.15 -11.08
N LEU A 209 -17.42 1.23 -12.05
CA LEU A 209 -18.49 0.83 -12.96
C LEU A 209 -19.58 0.02 -12.24
N ALA A 210 -19.22 -0.80 -11.25
CA ALA A 210 -20.16 -1.57 -10.45
C ALA A 210 -20.99 -0.71 -9.49
N ALA A 211 -20.57 0.54 -9.22
CA ALA A 211 -21.27 1.44 -8.33
C ALA A 211 -22.68 1.81 -8.82
N SER A 212 -22.92 1.80 -10.14
CA SER A 212 -24.24 2.08 -10.75
C SER A 212 -25.09 0.82 -10.98
N MET A 213 -24.63 -0.35 -10.55
CA MET A 213 -25.34 -1.63 -10.74
C MET A 213 -26.30 -1.92 -9.58
N SER A 214 -27.14 -2.96 -9.74
CA SER A 214 -28.00 -3.47 -8.67
C SER A 214 -27.16 -3.92 -7.46
N ILE A 215 -27.75 -3.84 -6.26
CA ILE A 215 -27.08 -4.16 -4.98
C ILE A 215 -26.44 -5.56 -5.01
N SER A 216 -27.16 -6.57 -5.51
CA SER A 216 -26.65 -7.95 -5.60
C SER A 216 -25.45 -8.07 -6.53
N LEU A 217 -25.48 -7.39 -7.69
CA LEU A 217 -24.39 -7.42 -8.66
C LEU A 217 -23.19 -6.62 -8.15
N LYS A 218 -23.42 -5.48 -7.50
CA LYS A 218 -22.39 -4.70 -6.79
C LYS A 218 -21.68 -5.55 -5.74
N MET A 219 -22.41 -6.30 -4.91
CA MET A 219 -21.80 -7.19 -3.91
C MET A 219 -20.97 -8.30 -4.56
N ALA A 220 -21.48 -8.94 -5.61
CA ALA A 220 -20.74 -9.99 -6.32
C ALA A 220 -19.43 -9.46 -6.94
N VAL A 221 -19.49 -8.32 -7.63
CA VAL A 221 -18.31 -7.67 -8.21
C VAL A 221 -17.34 -7.21 -7.11
N SER A 222 -17.86 -6.70 -6.00
CA SER A 222 -17.06 -6.29 -4.85
C SER A 222 -16.25 -7.44 -4.26
N ILE A 223 -16.89 -8.60 -4.05
CA ILE A 223 -16.20 -9.80 -3.55
C ILE A 223 -15.13 -10.25 -4.54
N LEU A 224 -15.45 -10.29 -5.83
CA LEU A 224 -14.50 -10.68 -6.88
C LEU A 224 -13.30 -9.73 -6.95
N VAL A 225 -13.53 -8.42 -6.86
CA VAL A 225 -12.45 -7.44 -6.83
C VAL A 225 -11.59 -7.60 -5.58
N VAL A 226 -12.19 -7.80 -4.40
CA VAL A 226 -11.43 -8.05 -3.17
C VAL A 226 -10.54 -9.29 -3.30
N LEU A 227 -11.05 -10.38 -3.89
CA LEU A 227 -10.26 -11.59 -4.13
C LEU A 227 -9.07 -11.32 -5.06
N LEU A 228 -9.29 -10.58 -6.15
CA LEU A 228 -8.23 -10.22 -7.09
C LEU A 228 -7.20 -9.27 -6.48
N THR A 229 -7.64 -8.22 -5.77
CA THR A 229 -6.75 -7.30 -5.05
C THR A 229 -5.93 -8.04 -3.99
N THR A 230 -6.52 -9.02 -3.31
CA THR A 230 -5.81 -9.87 -2.34
C THR A 230 -4.72 -10.69 -3.02
N ALA A 231 -5.01 -11.29 -4.18
CA ALA A 231 -4.03 -12.04 -4.95
C ALA A 231 -2.87 -11.15 -5.44
N ILE A 232 -3.20 -9.98 -6.01
CA ILE A 232 -2.22 -8.98 -6.47
C ILE A 232 -1.32 -8.52 -5.30
N SER A 233 -1.93 -8.11 -4.19
CA SER A 233 -1.22 -7.65 -2.99
C SER A 233 -0.31 -8.75 -2.41
N THR A 234 -0.81 -9.98 -2.34
CA THR A 234 -0.03 -11.14 -1.86
C THR A 234 1.19 -11.37 -2.75
N MET A 235 1.00 -11.36 -4.06
CA MET A 235 2.11 -11.52 -5.00
C MET A 235 3.12 -10.38 -4.91
N GLN A 236 2.65 -9.14 -4.80
CA GLN A 236 3.51 -7.99 -4.61
C GLN A 236 4.39 -8.15 -3.35
N VAL A 237 3.79 -8.57 -2.24
CA VAL A 237 4.50 -8.77 -0.97
C VAL A 237 5.54 -9.89 -1.06
N ILE A 238 5.20 -11.02 -1.70
CA ILE A 238 6.14 -12.13 -1.90
C ILE A 238 7.31 -11.69 -2.77
N ILE A 239 7.07 -10.94 -3.85
CA ILE A 239 8.12 -10.42 -4.72
C ILE A 239 9.01 -9.42 -3.96
N GLN A 240 8.42 -8.50 -3.19
CA GLN A 240 9.17 -7.55 -2.38
C GLN A 240 10.07 -8.25 -1.36
N ALA A 241 9.55 -9.25 -0.64
CA ALA A 241 10.31 -10.01 0.33
C ALA A 241 11.41 -10.87 -0.31
N THR A 242 11.12 -11.51 -1.45
CA THR A 242 12.10 -12.31 -2.21
C THR A 242 13.23 -11.43 -2.75
N LEU A 243 12.90 -10.27 -3.33
CA LEU A 243 13.89 -9.28 -3.77
C LEU A 243 14.73 -8.76 -2.61
N TYR A 244 14.12 -8.46 -1.47
CA TYR A 244 14.85 -8.01 -0.28
C TYR A 244 15.85 -9.07 0.19
N LYS A 245 15.44 -10.35 0.19
CA LYS A 245 16.33 -11.46 0.54
C LYS A 245 17.52 -11.57 -0.42
N ILE A 246 17.30 -11.40 -1.73
CA ILE A 246 18.38 -11.40 -2.74
C ILE A 246 19.30 -10.20 -2.53
N ALA A 247 18.74 -9.00 -2.38
CA ALA A 247 19.50 -7.75 -2.22
C ALA A 247 20.32 -7.70 -0.93
N LYS A 248 20.01 -8.54 0.06
CA LYS A 248 20.76 -8.68 1.32
C LYS A 248 21.91 -9.68 1.23
N LEU A 249 21.84 -10.64 0.31
CA LEU A 249 22.85 -11.68 0.14
C LEU A 249 24.01 -11.25 -0.78
N GLU A 250 23.87 -10.10 -1.44
CA GLU A 250 24.94 -9.40 -2.19
C GLU A 250 25.60 -8.32 -1.34
#